data_AF-A0AAQ4FN40-F1
#
_entry.id   AF-A0AAQ4FN40-F1
#
_cell.length_a   1.000
_cell.length_b   1.000
_cell.length_c   1.000
_cell.angle_alpha   90.00
_cell.angle_beta   90.00
_cell.angle_gamma   90.00
#
_symmetry.space_group_name_H-M   'P 1'
#
loop_
_entity.id
_entity.type
_entity.pdbx_description
1 polymer ?
#
loop_
_entity_poly.entity_id
_entity_poly.type
_entity_poly.pdbx_seq_one_letter_code
_entity_poly.pdbx_strand_id
1 'polypeptide(L)'
;MVLSTSKQLLTFFSAGQLLGRIALPLMADLLPLCRHPQYALCFLVQCAGLVAIPFVSSYPVVAALSVLVGASQGYILCMKYVLVATYLGVHRTAACCGLVGVVMIPVSALSPRIVGLFRDARGSYDHFYQMLGAISFGCFALFLAFHIFNVVRKKADHAKSHI
;
A
#
# COMPACT_ATOMS: atom_id res chain seq x y z
N MET A 1 -21.48 18.23 -14.96
CA MET A 1 -21.30 18.28 -13.49
C MET A 1 -20.60 17.03 -12.91
N VAL A 2 -20.76 15.83 -13.49
CA VAL A 2 -20.11 14.58 -12.99
C VAL A 2 -18.58 14.55 -13.15
N LEU A 3 -18.04 15.23 -14.15
CA LEU A 3 -16.60 15.24 -14.44
C LEU A 3 -15.77 16.03 -13.40
N SER A 4 -16.31 17.13 -12.86
CA SER A 4 -15.62 17.93 -11.82
C SER A 4 -15.52 17.17 -10.50
N THR A 5 -16.59 16.46 -10.12
CA THR A 5 -16.67 15.63 -8.92
C THR A 5 -15.66 14.47 -8.97
N SER A 6 -15.49 13.84 -10.13
CA SER A 6 -14.50 12.76 -10.32
C SER A 6 -13.06 13.28 -10.20
N LYS A 7 -12.77 14.48 -10.72
CA LYS A 7 -11.46 15.13 -10.60
C LYS A 7 -11.12 15.46 -9.15
N GLN A 8 -12.10 15.93 -8.38
CA GLN A 8 -11.93 16.23 -6.95
C GLN A 8 -11.52 15.00 -6.13
N LEU A 9 -12.07 13.82 -6.43
CA LEU A 9 -11.66 12.56 -5.77
C LEU A 9 -10.17 12.26 -6.02
N LEU A 10 -9.68 12.49 -7.24
CA LEU A 10 -8.26 12.32 -7.56
C LEU A 10 -7.38 13.34 -6.82
N THR A 11 -7.85 14.59 -6.69
CA THR A 11 -7.18 15.61 -5.88
C THR A 11 -7.13 15.21 -4.40
N PHE A 12 -8.23 14.71 -3.83
CA PHE A 12 -8.28 14.22 -2.45
C PHE A 12 -7.39 13.00 -2.23
N PHE A 13 -7.36 12.07 -3.18
CA PHE A 13 -6.44 10.93 -3.15
C PHE A 13 -4.98 11.39 -3.14
N SER A 14 -4.65 12.38 -3.99
CA SER A 14 -3.29 12.95 -4.08
C SER A 14 -2.90 13.72 -2.80
N ALA A 15 -3.83 14.48 -2.24
CA ALA A 15 -3.65 15.15 -0.95
C ALA A 15 -3.44 14.12 0.17
N GLY A 16 -4.25 13.05 0.19
CA GLY A 16 -4.07 11.91 1.08
C GLY A 16 -2.69 11.29 0.96
N GLN A 17 -2.19 11.07 -0.26
CA GLN A 17 -0.82 10.56 -0.46
C GLN A 17 0.25 11.46 0.15
N LEU A 18 0.14 12.78 -0.02
CA LEU A 18 1.09 13.73 0.58
C LEU A 18 1.03 13.66 2.10
N LEU A 19 -0.19 13.65 2.67
CA LEU A 19 -0.39 13.48 4.11
C LEU A 19 0.21 12.17 4.61
N GLY A 20 -0.01 11.06 3.92
CA GLY A 20 0.53 9.75 4.29
C GLY A 20 2.05 9.65 4.22
N ARG A 21 2.70 10.44 3.37
CA ARG A 21 4.17 10.52 3.28
C ARG A 21 4.80 11.37 4.38
N ILE A 22 4.04 12.28 5.01
CA ILE A 22 4.56 13.21 6.01
C ILE A 22 4.09 12.79 7.41
N ALA A 23 2.78 12.67 7.62
CA ALA A 23 2.18 12.48 8.92
C ALA A 23 2.49 11.09 9.51
N LEU A 24 2.36 10.03 8.72
CA LEU A 24 2.51 8.66 9.22
C LEU A 24 3.98 8.30 9.55
N PRO A 25 5.01 8.75 8.79
CA PRO A 25 6.40 8.59 9.20
C PRO A 25 6.74 9.41 10.45
N LEU A 26 6.21 10.63 10.57
CA LEU A 26 6.39 11.45 11.77
C LEU A 26 5.78 10.78 13.00
N MET A 27 4.58 10.19 12.86
CA MET A 27 3.96 9.40 13.93
C MET A 27 4.77 8.13 14.25
N ALA A 28 5.36 7.48 13.25
CA ALA A 28 6.23 6.31 13.46
C ALA A 28 7.56 6.66 14.15
N ASP A 29 8.05 7.90 14.01
CA ASP A 29 9.24 8.39 14.71
C ASP A 29 8.91 8.91 16.13
N LEU A 30 7.69 9.39 16.37
CA LEU A 30 7.23 9.84 17.70
C LEU A 30 6.71 8.70 18.58
N LEU A 31 6.16 7.63 18.00
CA LEU A 31 5.74 6.44 18.73
C LEU A 31 6.67 5.26 18.39
N PRO A 32 7.60 4.86 19.28
CA PRO A 32 8.50 3.71 19.09
C PRO A 32 7.79 2.34 19.00
N LEU A 33 6.46 2.32 18.94
CA LEU A 33 5.62 1.13 18.83
C LEU A 33 5.62 0.61 17.37
N CYS A 34 6.71 -0.07 17.04
CA CYS A 34 6.82 -1.11 16.02
C CYS A 34 6.74 -0.65 14.54
N ARG A 35 7.88 -0.23 13.98
CA ARG A 35 8.07 0.08 12.54
C ARG A 35 7.67 -1.04 11.55
N HIS A 36 7.64 -2.31 11.96
CA HIS A 36 7.36 -3.45 11.06
C HIS A 36 5.86 -3.78 10.87
N PRO A 37 5.02 -3.94 11.91
CA PRO A 37 3.60 -4.23 11.73
C PRO A 37 2.80 -3.07 11.12
N GLN A 38 3.25 -1.83 11.29
CA GLN A 38 2.59 -0.64 10.70
C GLN A 38 2.53 -0.73 9.17
N TYR A 39 3.61 -1.21 8.54
CA TYR A 39 3.67 -1.38 7.08
C TYR A 39 2.64 -2.40 6.57
N ALA A 40 2.47 -3.52 7.28
CA ALA A 40 1.44 -4.52 6.95
C ALA A 40 0.02 -3.95 7.19
N LEU A 41 -0.21 -3.25 8.31
CA LEU A 41 -1.50 -2.63 8.62
C LEU A 41 -1.95 -1.64 7.54
N CYS A 42 -1.03 -0.89 6.93
CA CYS A 42 -1.38 0.00 5.82
C CYS A 42 -1.91 -0.76 4.60
N PHE A 43 -1.40 -1.95 4.29
CA PHE A 43 -1.97 -2.79 3.23
C PHE A 43 -3.37 -3.30 3.59
N LEU A 44 -3.63 -3.60 4.86
CA LEU A 44 -4.95 -4.01 5.33
C LEU A 44 -5.96 -2.85 5.22
N VAL A 45 -5.57 -1.64 5.64
CA VAL A 45 -6.40 -0.42 5.51
C VAL A 45 -6.67 -0.12 4.03
N GLN A 46 -5.67 -0.26 3.18
CA GLN A 46 -5.81 -0.10 1.73
C GLN A 46 -6.77 -1.13 1.13
N CYS A 47 -6.65 -2.41 1.50
CA CYS A 47 -7.57 -3.46 1.10
C CYS A 47 -9.01 -3.13 1.50
N ALA A 48 -9.23 -2.82 2.78
CA ALA A 48 -10.56 -2.50 3.30
C ALA A 48 -11.17 -1.29 2.56
N GLY A 49 -10.38 -0.24 2.32
CA GLY A 49 -10.82 0.94 1.59
C GLY A 49 -11.19 0.63 0.14
N LEU A 50 -10.35 -0.13 -0.58
CA LEU A 50 -10.59 -0.50 -1.98
C LEU A 50 -11.80 -1.42 -2.15
N VAL A 51 -12.00 -2.37 -1.23
CA VAL A 51 -13.17 -3.27 -1.25
C VAL A 51 -14.44 -2.51 -0.86
N ALA A 52 -14.37 -1.51 0.02
CA ALA A 52 -15.53 -0.74 0.47
C ALA A 52 -16.05 0.27 -0.59
N ILE A 53 -15.16 0.88 -1.39
CA ILE A 53 -15.51 1.85 -2.44
C ILE A 53 -16.71 1.42 -3.32
N PRO A 54 -16.76 0.21 -3.90
CA PRO A 54 -17.87 -0.20 -4.79
C PRO A 54 -19.22 -0.38 -4.09
N PHE A 55 -19.24 -0.57 -2.76
CA PHE A 55 -20.49 -0.75 -2.00
C PHE A 55 -21.11 0.57 -1.54
N VAL A 56 -20.42 1.69 -1.74
CA VAL A 56 -20.82 2.99 -1.21
C VAL A 56 -21.21 3.93 -2.33
N SER A 57 -22.46 4.39 -2.33
CA SER A 57 -22.97 5.35 -3.31
C SER A 57 -22.83 6.82 -2.88
N SER A 58 -22.48 7.08 -1.62
CA SER A 58 -22.38 8.43 -1.06
C SER A 58 -21.05 9.08 -1.37
N TYR A 59 -21.07 10.19 -2.13
CA TYR A 59 -19.88 10.98 -2.47
C TYR A 59 -18.95 11.33 -1.28
N PRO A 60 -19.42 11.87 -0.14
CA PRO A 60 -18.53 12.24 0.95
C PRO A 60 -17.80 11.04 1.55
N VAL A 61 -18.44 9.86 1.57
CA VAL A 61 -17.85 8.63 2.08
C VAL A 61 -16.78 8.12 1.10
N VAL A 62 -17.04 8.17 -0.21
CA VAL A 62 -16.05 7.83 -1.24
C VAL A 62 -14.85 8.78 -1.20
N ALA A 63 -15.07 10.06 -0.95
CA ALA A 63 -13.99 11.04 -0.78
C ALA A 63 -13.13 10.73 0.46
N ALA A 64 -13.76 10.42 1.60
CA ALA A 64 -13.05 10.02 2.82
C ALA A 64 -12.24 8.73 2.61
N LEU A 65 -12.82 7.71 1.97
CA LEU A 65 -12.13 6.47 1.60
C LEU A 65 -10.95 6.74 0.66
N SER A 66 -11.12 7.64 -0.31
CA SER A 66 -10.05 8.03 -1.24
C SER A 66 -8.87 8.68 -0.53
N VAL A 67 -9.13 9.55 0.46
CA VAL A 67 -8.06 10.13 1.30
C VAL A 67 -7.36 9.04 2.11
N LEU A 68 -8.11 8.11 2.71
CA LEU A 68 -7.54 7.02 3.53
C LEU A 68 -6.69 6.05 2.70
N VAL A 69 -7.19 5.63 1.53
CA VAL A 69 -6.45 4.79 0.58
C VAL A 69 -5.22 5.54 0.04
N GLY A 70 -5.35 6.85 -0.22
CA GLY A 70 -4.23 7.71 -0.59
C GLY A 70 -3.16 7.79 0.49
N ALA A 71 -3.55 8.02 1.74
CA ALA A 71 -2.63 8.11 2.87
C ALA A 71 -1.88 6.81 3.14
N SER A 72 -2.60 5.67 3.14
CA SER A 72 -1.95 4.36 3.26
C SER A 72 -0.97 4.08 2.11
N GLN A 73 -1.35 4.40 0.86
CA GLN A 73 -0.46 4.27 -0.30
C GLN A 73 0.78 5.16 -0.19
N GLY A 74 0.60 6.40 0.28
CA GLY A 74 1.70 7.36 0.50
C GLY A 74 2.72 6.83 1.50
N TYR A 75 2.25 6.28 2.62
CA TYR A 75 3.11 5.68 3.64
C TYR A 75 3.84 4.43 3.13
N ILE A 76 3.12 3.52 2.46
CA ILE A 76 3.71 2.31 1.86
C ILE A 76 4.85 2.69 0.92
N LEU A 77 4.66 3.69 0.05
CA LEU A 77 5.69 4.10 -0.89
C LEU A 77 6.93 4.68 -0.19
N CYS A 78 6.73 5.46 0.88
CA CYS A 78 7.83 6.04 1.66
C CYS A 78 8.62 4.95 2.40
N MET A 79 7.93 4.11 3.18
CA MET A 79 8.56 3.10 4.01
C MET A 79 9.16 1.94 3.21
N LYS A 80 8.68 1.67 1.99
CA LYS A 80 9.25 0.65 1.09
C LYS A 80 10.77 0.76 1.00
N TYR A 81 11.29 1.96 0.77
CA TYR A 81 12.73 2.18 0.57
C TYR A 81 13.53 2.01 1.87
N VAL A 82 12.98 2.48 2.99
CA VAL A 82 13.57 2.33 4.33
C VAL A 82 13.68 0.85 4.71
N LEU A 83 12.61 0.09 4.44
CA LEU A 83 12.53 -1.32 4.77
C LEU A 83 13.49 -2.17 3.90
N VAL A 84 13.56 -1.87 2.60
CA VAL A 84 14.53 -2.48 1.68
C VAL A 84 15.95 -2.24 2.15
N ALA A 85 16.28 -1.00 2.55
CA ALA A 85 17.62 -0.67 3.05
C ALA A 85 17.96 -1.40 4.36
N THR A 86 16.97 -1.60 5.22
CA THR A 86 17.14 -2.32 6.50
C THR A 86 17.35 -3.83 6.27
N TYR A 87 16.67 -4.44 5.30
CA TYR A 87 16.79 -5.88 5.03
C TYR A 87 17.98 -6.27 4.15
N LEU A 88 18.31 -5.45 3.15
CA LEU A 88 19.31 -5.79 2.13
C LEU A 88 20.64 -5.03 2.30
N GLY A 89 20.66 -4.05 3.22
CA GLY A 89 21.78 -3.14 3.42
C GLY A 89 21.82 -2.02 2.37
N VAL A 90 22.35 -0.86 2.77
CA VAL A 90 22.35 0.38 1.97
C VAL A 90 23.01 0.20 0.60
N HIS A 91 24.06 -0.62 0.51
CA HIS A 91 24.82 -0.84 -0.72
C HIS A 91 24.01 -1.55 -1.81
N ARG A 92 23.03 -2.39 -1.45
CA ARG A 92 22.20 -3.14 -2.41
C ARG A 92 20.88 -2.45 -2.71
N THR A 93 20.47 -1.47 -1.90
CA THR A 93 19.22 -0.72 -2.07
C THR A 93 19.12 -0.08 -3.44
N ALA A 94 20.18 0.57 -3.94
CA ALA A 94 20.15 1.25 -5.24
C ALA A 94 19.90 0.28 -6.39
N ALA A 95 20.57 -0.88 -6.40
CA ALA A 95 20.39 -1.93 -7.40
C ALA A 95 18.97 -2.51 -7.35
N CYS A 96 18.46 -2.82 -6.15
CA CYS A 96 17.09 -3.30 -5.99
C CYS A 96 16.04 -2.28 -6.43
N CYS A 97 16.23 -0.99 -6.12
CA CYS A 97 15.34 0.06 -6.57
C CYS A 97 15.35 0.22 -8.10
N GLY A 98 16.52 0.11 -8.72
CA GLY A 98 16.66 0.08 -10.17
C GLY A 98 15.89 -1.08 -10.80
N LEU A 99 16.07 -2.30 -10.27
CA LEU A 99 15.36 -3.49 -10.76
C LEU A 99 13.84 -3.36 -10.60
N VAL A 100 13.37 -2.89 -9.44
CA VAL A 100 11.95 -2.59 -9.22
C VAL A 100 11.45 -1.55 -10.23
N GLY A 101 12.24 -0.52 -10.51
CA GLY A 101 11.92 0.48 -11.53
C GLY A 101 11.73 -0.14 -12.92
N VAL A 102 12.66 -0.99 -13.34
CA VAL A 102 12.60 -1.70 -14.63
C VAL A 102 11.32 -2.54 -14.75
N VAL A 103 10.89 -3.21 -13.68
CA VAL A 103 9.64 -3.98 -13.66
C VAL A 103 8.40 -3.08 -13.62
N MET A 104 8.46 -1.94 -12.93
CA MET A 104 7.32 -1.02 -12.80
C MET A 104 7.00 -0.25 -14.08
N ILE A 105 7.98 -0.03 -14.97
CA ILE A 105 7.78 0.65 -16.27
C ILE A 105 6.75 -0.09 -17.15
N PRO A 106 6.93 -1.38 -17.49
CA PRO A 106 5.96 -2.11 -18.30
C PRO A 106 4.61 -2.22 -17.57
N VAL A 107 4.60 -2.46 -16.25
CA VAL A 107 3.36 -2.50 -15.47
C VAL A 107 2.60 -1.19 -15.58
N SER A 108 3.28 -0.05 -15.47
CA SER A 108 2.68 1.28 -15.60
C SER A 108 2.18 1.53 -17.02
N ALA A 109 2.90 1.07 -18.04
CA ALA A 109 2.48 1.18 -19.44
C ALA A 109 1.26 0.30 -19.76
N LEU A 110 1.14 -0.88 -19.16
CA LEU A 110 -0.02 -1.76 -19.30
C LEU A 110 -1.21 -1.33 -18.42
N SER A 111 -0.98 -0.56 -17.36
CA SER A 111 -2.03 -0.16 -16.41
C SER A 111 -3.27 0.49 -17.06
N PRO A 112 -3.16 1.41 -18.05
CA PRO A 112 -4.34 2.01 -18.67
C PRO A 112 -5.11 1.00 -19.53
N ARG A 113 -4.42 0.02 -20.12
CA ARG A 113 -5.06 -1.06 -20.89
C ARG A 113 -5.84 -2.00 -19.97
N ILE A 114 -5.28 -2.36 -18.83
CA ILE A 114 -5.97 -3.19 -17.83
C ILE A 114 -7.21 -2.46 -17.32
N VAL A 115 -7.05 -1.20 -16.90
CA VAL A 115 -8.17 -0.36 -16.44
C VAL A 115 -9.24 -0.20 -17.52
N GLY A 116 -8.82 0.02 -18.77
CA GLY A 116 -9.71 0.11 -19.94
C GLY A 116 -10.48 -1.18 -20.19
N LEU A 117 -9.83 -2.35 -20.13
CA LEU A 117 -10.51 -3.65 -20.30
C LEU A 117 -11.62 -3.87 -19.27
N PHE A 118 -11.39 -3.53 -18.00
CA PHE A 118 -12.44 -3.64 -16.97
C PHE A 118 -13.62 -2.71 -17.24
N ARG A 119 -13.36 -1.51 -17.78
CA ARG A 119 -14.41 -0.56 -18.17
C ARG A 119 -15.15 -0.99 -19.42
N ASP A 120 -14.44 -1.38 -20.47
CA ASP A 120 -15.01 -1.63 -21.78
C ASP A 120 -15.72 -2.98 -21.85
N ALA A 121 -15.24 -3.99 -21.12
CA ALA A 121 -15.85 -5.32 -21.12
C ALA A 121 -17.07 -5.46 -20.18
N ARG A 122 -17.16 -4.65 -19.10
CA ARG A 122 -18.20 -4.79 -18.07
C ARG A 122 -18.92 -3.50 -17.67
N GLY A 123 -18.50 -2.34 -18.17
CA GLY A 123 -19.12 -1.04 -17.88
C GLY A 123 -18.84 -0.47 -16.49
N SER A 124 -18.33 -1.26 -15.53
CA SER A 124 -18.09 -0.86 -14.13
C SER A 124 -16.64 -1.11 -13.67
N TYR A 125 -16.17 -0.29 -12.73
CA TYR A 125 -14.86 -0.40 -12.08
C TYR A 125 -14.87 -1.23 -10.80
N ASP A 126 -16.02 -1.73 -10.35
CA ASP A 126 -16.16 -2.37 -9.04
C ASP A 126 -15.21 -3.58 -8.89
N HIS A 127 -15.14 -4.41 -9.93
CA HIS A 127 -14.24 -5.56 -9.96
C HIS A 127 -12.76 -5.17 -10.03
N PHE A 128 -12.44 -4.02 -10.63
CA PHE A 128 -11.08 -3.51 -10.66
C PHE A 128 -10.63 -3.11 -9.25
N TYR A 129 -11.49 -2.38 -8.51
CA TYR A 129 -11.23 -2.03 -7.11
C TYR A 129 -11.14 -3.27 -6.20
N GLN A 130 -12.01 -4.27 -6.40
CA GLN A 130 -11.94 -5.55 -5.69
C GLN A 130 -10.66 -6.33 -5.99
N MET A 131 -10.24 -6.40 -7.26
CA MET A 131 -8.98 -7.02 -7.66
C MET A 131 -7.79 -6.34 -6.99
N LEU A 132 -7.78 -5.00 -7.00
CA LEU A 132 -6.71 -4.23 -6.35
C LEU A 132 -6.70 -4.45 -4.83
N GLY A 133 -7.88 -4.52 -4.20
CA GLY A 133 -8.03 -4.88 -2.79
C GLY A 133 -7.50 -6.28 -2.47
N ALA A 134 -7.79 -7.28 -3.32
CA ALA A 134 -7.28 -8.64 -3.16
C ALA A 134 -5.74 -8.70 -3.28
N ILE A 135 -5.15 -7.94 -4.19
CA ILE A 135 -3.69 -7.79 -4.30
C ILE A 135 -3.12 -7.19 -3.01
N SER A 136 -3.71 -6.10 -2.50
CA SER A 136 -3.29 -5.48 -1.23
C SER A 136 -3.42 -6.45 -0.05
N PHE A 137 -4.46 -7.28 -0.02
CA PHE A 137 -4.62 -8.34 0.99
C PHE A 137 -3.53 -9.41 0.89
N GLY A 138 -3.20 -9.84 -0.33
CA GLY A 138 -2.08 -10.76 -0.57
C GLY A 138 -0.76 -10.20 -0.05
N CYS A 139 -0.49 -8.92 -0.32
CA CYS A 139 0.68 -8.22 0.24
C CYS A 139 0.65 -8.20 1.78
N PHE A 140 -0.49 -7.87 2.38
CA PHE A 140 -0.67 -7.91 3.84
C PHE A 140 -0.33 -9.30 4.41
N ALA A 141 -0.90 -10.36 3.84
CA ALA A 141 -0.66 -11.73 4.29
C ALA A 141 0.82 -12.13 4.18
N LEU A 142 1.49 -11.77 3.08
CA LEU A 142 2.93 -12.03 2.89
C LEU A 142 3.78 -11.31 3.94
N PHE A 143 3.53 -10.02 4.19
CA PHE A 143 4.29 -9.26 5.19
C PHE A 143 3.99 -9.73 6.61
N LEU A 144 2.76 -10.15 6.90
CA LEU A 144 2.39 -10.73 8.18
C LEU A 144 3.11 -12.08 8.41
N ALA A 145 3.10 -12.97 7.41
CA ALA A 145 3.80 -14.24 7.47
C ALA A 145 5.31 -14.04 7.69
N PHE A 146 5.90 -13.09 6.95
CA PHE A 146 7.31 -12.74 7.10
C PHE A 146 7.63 -12.16 8.49
N HIS A 147 6.75 -11.34 9.06
CA HIS A 147 6.90 -10.83 10.42
C HIS A 147 6.85 -11.96 11.45
N ILE A 148 5.86 -12.85 11.36
CA ILE A 148 5.72 -14.01 12.25
C ILE A 148 6.96 -14.91 12.17
N PHE A 149 7.42 -15.22 10.96
CA PHE A 149 8.62 -16.03 10.75
C PHE A 149 9.86 -15.43 11.42
N ASN A 150 10.08 -14.12 11.28
CA ASN A 150 11.21 -13.44 11.92
C ASN A 150 11.12 -13.43 13.45
N VAL A 151 9.92 -13.29 14.02
CA VAL A 151 9.72 -13.34 15.48
C VAL A 151 10.00 -14.75 16.01
N VAL A 152 9.50 -15.79 15.32
CA VAL A 152 9.74 -17.19 15.69
C VAL A 152 11.23 -17.52 15.63
N ARG A 153 11.93 -17.09 14.56
CA ARG A 153 13.37 -17.34 14.41
C ARG A 153 14.18 -16.70 15.54
N LYS A 154 13.92 -15.42 15.86
CA LYS A 154 14.60 -14.74 16.98
C LYS A 154 14.40 -15.46 18.31
N LYS A 155 13.20 -15.97 18.59
CA LYS A 155 12.95 -16.77 19.81
C LYS A 155 13.75 -18.08 19.82
N ALA A 156 13.86 -18.76 18.69
CA ALA A 156 14.65 -19.99 18.57
C ALA A 156 16.15 -19.75 18.77
N ASP A 157 16.67 -18.62 18.28
CA ASP A 157 18.08 -18.25 18.45
C ASP A 157 18.40 -17.89 19.91
N HIS A 158 17.52 -17.15 20.60
CA HIS A 158 17.66 -16.87 22.04
C HIS A 158 17.55 -18.13 22.92
N ALA A 159 16.73 -19.10 22.54
CA ALA A 159 16.64 -20.37 23.26
C ALA A 159 17.94 -21.20 23.16
N LYS A 160 18.70 -21.06 22.07
CA LYS A 160 19.99 -21.74 21.87
C LYS A 160 21.17 -21.07 22.58
N SER A 161 21.09 -19.79 22.93
CA SER A 161 22.20 -19.09 23.63
C SER A 161 22.24 -19.33 25.14
N HIS A 162 21.25 -20.04 25.69
CA HIS A 162 21.14 -20.39 27.11
C HIS A 162 21.37 -21.89 27.38
N ILE A 163 21.78 -22.65 26.36
CA ILE A 163 22.21 -24.06 26.43
C ILE A 163 23.69 -24.10 26.11
#